data_AF-A0A3R5Z833-F1
#
_entry.id   AF-A0A3R5Z833-F1
#
_cell.length_a   1.000
_cell.length_b   1.000
_cell.length_c   1.000
_cell.angle_alpha   90.00
_cell.angle_beta   90.00
_cell.angle_gamma   90.00
#
_symmetry.space_group_name_H-M   'P 1'
#
loop_
_entity.id
_entity.type
_entity.pdbx_description
1 polymer ?
#
loop_
_entity_poly.entity_id
_entity_poly.type
_entity_poly.pdbx_seq_one_letter_code
_entity_poly.pdbx_strand_id
1 'polypeptide(L)' 'MLGKPKYKRNDKVSFEINGIVKQGYVYVVDAYGTFFQKDEPSYDVMVEEDNCLYKHIPESQVQDNV' A
#
# COMPACT_ATOMS: atom_id res chain seq x y z
N MET A 1 2.09 3.85 -12.33
CA MET A 1 2.57 5.02 -13.14
C MET A 1 2.69 6.20 -12.19
N LEU A 2 3.84 6.87 -12.10
CA LEU A 2 4.03 7.99 -11.16
C LEU A 2 2.97 9.08 -11.35
N GLY A 3 2.50 9.63 -10.23
CA GLY A 3 1.42 10.61 -10.16
C GLY A 3 0.02 10.05 -10.45
N LYS A 4 -0.12 8.75 -10.75
CA LYS A 4 -1.39 8.09 -11.04
C LYS A 4 -1.50 6.78 -10.25
N PRO A 5 -1.73 6.87 -8.92
CA PRO A 5 -1.91 5.69 -8.08
C PRO A 5 -3.14 4.89 -8.51
N LYS A 6 -3.02 3.57 -8.47
CA LYS A 6 -4.09 2.62 -8.72
C LYS A 6 -5.12 2.63 -7.59
N TYR A 7 -4.69 2.83 -6.35
CA TYR A 7 -5.52 2.80 -5.15
C TYR A 7 -5.67 4.19 -4.55
N LYS A 8 -6.81 4.43 -3.89
CA LYS A 8 -7.09 5.65 -3.13
C LYS A 8 -7.27 5.34 -1.66
N ARG A 9 -7.23 6.40 -0.83
CA ARG A 9 -7.51 6.30 0.60
C ARG A 9 -8.84 5.57 0.85
N ASN A 10 -8.84 4.70 1.85
CA ASN A 10 -9.91 3.79 2.27
C ASN A 10 -10.23 2.64 1.30
N ASP A 11 -9.47 2.46 0.21
CA ASP A 11 -9.56 1.22 -0.56
C ASP A 11 -9.02 0.06 0.30
N LYS A 12 -9.75 -1.06 0.28
CA LYS A 12 -9.32 -2.29 0.95
C LYS A 12 -8.36 -3.04 0.02
N VAL A 13 -7.15 -3.29 0.49
CA VAL A 13 -6.08 -3.91 -0.30
C VAL A 13 -5.43 -5.07 0.45
N SER A 14 -4.74 -5.92 -0.30
CA SER A 14 -3.89 -6.99 0.24
C SER A 14 -2.44 -6.80 -0.19
N PHE A 15 -1.50 -7.18 0.66
CA PHE A 15 -0.06 -7.20 0.35
C PHE A 15 0.62 -8.32 1.12
N GLU A 16 1.77 -8.79 0.64
CA GLU A 16 2.57 -9.81 1.33
C GLU A 16 3.75 -9.18 2.06
N ILE A 17 3.96 -9.57 3.32
CA ILE A 17 5.16 -9.24 4.07
C ILE A 17 5.67 -10.48 4.82
N ASN A 18 6.94 -10.81 4.62
CA ASN A 18 7.58 -11.99 5.22
C ASN A 18 6.80 -13.31 4.99
N GLY A 19 6.21 -13.50 3.80
CA GLY A 19 5.42 -14.69 3.47
C GLY A 19 4.01 -14.71 4.06
N ILE A 20 3.57 -13.63 4.72
CA ILE A 20 2.24 -13.50 5.31
C ILE A 20 1.46 -12.45 4.52
N VAL A 21 0.30 -12.84 4.00
CA VAL A 21 -0.64 -11.91 3.38
C VAL A 21 -1.36 -11.13 4.47
N LYS A 22 -1.32 -9.81 4.35
CA LYS A 22 -2.02 -8.86 5.21
C LYS A 22 -3.10 -8.16 4.41
N GLN A 23 -4.24 -7.91 5.05
CA GLN A 23 -5.32 -7.12 4.49
C GLN A 23 -5.50 -5.86 5.32
N GLY A 24 -5.69 -4.74 4.65
CA GLY A 24 -5.92 -3.48 5.33
C GLY A 24 -6.51 -2.43 4.42
N TYR A 25 -6.56 -1.21 4.93
CA TYR A 25 -7.09 -0.07 4.21
C TYR A 25 -5.99 0.93 3.92
N VAL A 26 -5.95 1.42 2.68
CA VAL A 26 -5.02 2.48 2.28
C VAL A 26 -5.28 3.73 3.14
N TYR A 27 -4.27 4.15 3.89
CA TYR A 27 -4.35 5.29 4.79
C TYR A 27 -3.64 6.52 4.21
N VAL A 28 -2.48 6.31 3.57
CA VAL A 28 -1.71 7.35 2.86
C VAL A 28 -1.43 6.87 1.44
N VAL A 29 -1.46 7.80 0.49
CA VAL A 29 -1.10 7.57 -0.91
C VAL A 29 0.11 8.43 -1.26
N ASP A 30 1.24 7.80 -1.49
CA ASP A 30 2.46 8.43 -1.97
C ASP A 30 2.50 8.35 -3.50
N ALA A 31 1.73 9.23 -4.16
CA ALA A 31 1.50 9.16 -5.62
C ALA A 31 2.79 9.25 -6.47
N TYR A 32 3.87 9.80 -5.92
CA TYR A 32 5.15 9.98 -6.61
C TYR A 32 6.28 9.13 -6.00
N GLY A 33 5.91 8.10 -5.24
CA GLY A 33 6.84 7.31 -4.44
C GLY A 33 7.32 8.07 -3.18
N THR A 34 8.35 7.54 -2.56
CA THR A 34 8.95 8.00 -1.31
C THR A 34 10.36 8.53 -1.51
N PHE A 35 11.03 8.96 -0.44
CA PHE A 35 12.45 9.30 -0.51
C PHE A 35 13.32 8.10 -0.93
N PHE A 36 12.94 6.89 -0.51
CA PHE A 36 13.74 5.66 -0.69
C PHE A 36 13.41 4.90 -1.97
N GLN A 37 12.24 5.11 -2.57
CA GLN A 37 11.79 4.44 -3.78
C GLN A 37 10.94 5.42 -4.60
N LYS A 38 11.26 5.63 -5.89
CA LYS A 38 10.66 6.69 -6.71
C LYS A 38 10.13 6.21 -8.07
N ASP A 39 10.06 4.91 -8.28
CA ASP A 39 9.74 4.32 -9.59
C ASP A 39 8.23 4.15 -9.79
N GLU A 40 7.48 4.08 -8.70
CA GLU A 40 6.03 3.87 -8.69
C GLU A 40 5.38 4.50 -7.45
N PRO A 41 4.05 4.70 -7.44
CA PRO A 41 3.32 5.02 -6.24
C PRO A 41 3.53 3.99 -5.13
N SER A 42 3.37 4.42 -3.88
CA SER A 42 3.34 3.53 -2.72
C SER A 42 2.25 3.91 -1.74
N TYR A 43 2.00 3.04 -0.78
CA TYR A 43 0.88 3.17 0.15
C TYR A 43 1.32 2.89 1.58
N ASP A 44 0.77 3.68 2.51
CA ASP A 44 0.72 3.25 3.91
C ASP A 44 -0.65 2.58 4.13
N VAL A 45 -0.65 1.35 4.64
CA VAL A 45 -1.85 0.52 4.82
C VAL A 45 -2.06 0.23 6.30
N MET A 46 -3.22 0.60 6.81
CA MET A 46 -3.65 0.28 8.17
C MET A 46 -4.23 -1.12 8.20
N VAL A 47 -3.62 -2.02 8.98
CA VAL A 47 -4.11 -3.37 9.23
C VAL A 47 -4.68 -3.39 10.65
N GLU A 48 -6.00 -3.38 10.75
CA GLU A 48 -6.71 -3.29 12.04
C GLU A 48 -6.46 -4.51 12.94
N GLU A 49 -6.34 -5.70 12.35
CA GLU A 49 -6.04 -6.95 13.08
C GLU A 49 -4.70 -6.88 13.83
N ASP A 50 -3.72 -6.18 13.26
CA ASP A 50 -2.40 -6.00 13.85
C ASP A 50 -2.31 -4.69 14.67
N ASN A 51 -3.35 -3.84 14.64
CA ASN A 51 -3.30 -2.45 15.09
C ASN A 51 -2.03 -1.72 14.61
N CYS A 52 -1.69 -1.91 13.33
CA CYS A 52 -0.39 -1.53 12.77
C CYS A 52 -0.54 -0.81 11.43
N LEU A 53 0.22 0.27 11.25
CA LEU A 53 0.37 0.98 9.99
C LEU A 53 1.63 0.49 9.28
N TYR A 54 1.46 -0.28 8.21
CA TYR A 54 2.54 -0.72 7.35
C TYR A 54 2.82 0.37 6.32
N LYS A 55 4.08 0.82 6.24
CA LYS A 55 4.44 2.00 5.46
C LYS A 55 5.14 1.65 4.15
N HIS A 56 4.97 2.53 3.16
CA HIS A 56 5.74 2.52 1.92
C HIS A 56 5.64 1.21 1.13
N ILE A 57 4.48 0.57 1.13
CA ILE A 57 4.22 -0.64 0.33
C ILE A 57 4.15 -0.22 -1.14
N PRO A 58 5.07 -0.68 -2.01
CA PRO A 58 5.08 -0.30 -3.43
C PRO A 58 3.81 -0.79 -4.13
N GLU A 59 3.29 -0.02 -5.08
CA GLU A 59 2.07 -0.36 -5.84
C GLU A 59 2.12 -1.75 -6.49
N SER A 60 3.29 -2.19 -6.97
CA SER A 60 3.50 -3.54 -7.51
C SER A 60 3.30 -4.67 -6.51
N GLN A 61 3.37 -4.40 -5.20
CA GLN A 61 3.17 -5.39 -4.13
C GLN A 61 1.74 -5.40 -3.57
N VAL A 62 0.90 -4.48 -4.04
CA VAL A 62 -0.50 -4.36 -3.63
C VAL A 62 -1.40 -5.09 -4.61
N GLN A 63 -2.34 -5.88 -4.07
CA GLN A 63 -3.30 -6.67 -4.84
C GLN A 63 -4.73 -6.22 -4.51
N ASP A 64 -5.59 -6.28 -5.54
CA ASP A 64 -7.03 -6.11 -5.39
C ASP A 64 -7.59 -7.27 -4.56
N ASN A 65 -8.52 -6.98 -3.66
CA ASN A 65 -9.36 -8.04 -3.10
C ASN A 65 -10.45 -8.36 -4.13
N VAL A 66 -10.43 -9.58 -4.68
CA VAL A 66 -11.57 -10.15 -5.43
C VAL A 66 -12.68 -10.53 -4.46
#